data_AF-A0A974UBJ8-F1
#
_entry.id   AF-A0A974UBJ8-F1
#
_cell.length_a   1.000
_cell.length_b   1.000
_cell.length_c   1.000
_cell.angle_alpha   90.00
_cell.angle_beta   90.00
_cell.angle_gamma   90.00
#
_symmetry.space_group_name_H-M   'P 1'
#
loop_
_entity.id
_entity.type
_entity.pdbx_description
1 polymer ?
#
loop_
_entity_poly.entity_id
_entity_poly.type
_entity_poly.pdbx_seq_one_letter_code
_entity_poly.pdbx_strand_id
1 'polypeptide(L)' 'MKNLQCPKCRSNEIIRIPGEFQPPAMFSGAKPPSSFKSIHTTKYCCTICGYMEEWADDPKDLQDLLKKYGF' A
#
# COMPACT_ATOMS: atom_id res chain seq x y z
N MET A 1 -6.94 -7.98 2.67
CA MET A 1 -7.75 -9.17 2.34
C MET A 1 -8.96 -9.34 3.26
N LYS A 2 -10.18 -9.50 2.71
CA LYS A 2 -11.39 -9.89 3.50
C LYS A 2 -11.39 -11.36 3.98
N ASN A 3 -10.55 -12.23 3.41
CA ASN A 3 -10.56 -13.67 3.71
C ASN A 3 -9.18 -14.29 4.04
N LEU A 4 -8.12 -13.48 4.23
CA LEU A 4 -6.75 -13.94 4.53
C LEU A 4 -6.26 -15.15 3.69
N GLN A 5 -6.79 -15.28 2.48
CA GLN A 5 -6.51 -16.37 1.56
C GLN A 5 -6.03 -15.78 0.24
N CYS A 6 -4.94 -16.34 -0.28
CA CYS A 6 -4.35 -15.86 -1.51
C CYS A 6 -5.29 -16.15 -2.69
N PRO A 7 -5.68 -15.15 -3.50
CA PRO A 7 -6.56 -15.38 -4.65
C PRO A 7 -5.90 -16.20 -5.77
N LYS A 8 -4.57 -16.30 -5.78
CA LYS A 8 -3.79 -17.01 -6.81
C LYS A 8 -3.57 -18.48 -6.49
N CYS A 9 -3.12 -18.79 -5.29
CA CYS A 9 -2.76 -20.16 -4.89
C CYS A 9 -3.65 -20.75 -3.79
N ARG A 10 -4.61 -19.98 -3.26
CA ARG A 10 -5.51 -20.38 -2.16
C ARG A 10 -4.81 -20.74 -0.84
N SER A 11 -3.52 -20.46 -0.70
CA SER A 11 -2.81 -20.60 0.58
C SER A 11 -3.26 -19.53 1.58
N ASN A 12 -3.17 -19.87 2.87
CA ASN A 12 -3.45 -19.00 4.00
C ASN A 12 -2.17 -18.41 4.60
N GLU A 13 -1.00 -18.74 4.05
CA GLU A 13 0.29 -18.19 4.47
C GLU A 13 0.50 -16.80 3.86
N ILE A 14 -0.04 -15.81 4.56
CA ILE A 14 -0.03 -14.41 4.16
C ILE A 14 0.54 -13.56 5.29
N ILE A 15 1.50 -12.71 4.96
CA ILE A 15 2.05 -11.72 5.87
C ILE A 15 1.45 -10.34 5.57
N ARG A 16 1.18 -9.58 6.62
CA ARG A 16 0.88 -8.14 6.52
C ARG A 16 2.20 -7.39 6.60
N ILE A 17 2.51 -6.63 5.56
CA ILE A 17 3.67 -5.74 5.54
C ILE A 17 3.17 -4.37 6.01
N PRO A 18 3.63 -3.87 7.16
CA PRO A 18 3.28 -2.52 7.60
C PRO A 18 3.82 -1.55 6.55
N GLY A 19 2.90 -0.82 5.90
CA GLY A 19 3.25 0.17 4.90
C GLY A 19 3.66 1.47 5.58
N GLU A 20 4.93 1.58 5.93
CA GLU A 20 5.58 2.89 5.87
C GLU A 20 6.34 2.95 4.55
N PHE A 21 5.62 3.28 3.47
CA PHE A 21 6.25 3.96 2.34
C PHE A 21 6.61 5.37 2.80
N GLN A 22 7.52 5.49 3.76
CA GLN A 22 8.31 6.70 3.82
C GLN A 22 9.07 6.70 2.48
N PRO A 23 8.95 7.76 1.65
CA PRO A 23 9.83 7.88 0.48
C PRO A 23 11.24 7.61 1.00
N PRO A 24 12.02 6.74 0.33
CA PRO A 24 13.31 6.31 0.85
C PRO A 24 14.02 7.56 1.31
N ALA A 25 14.35 7.61 2.61
CA ALA A 25 15.01 8.77 3.20
C ALA A 25 16.14 9.09 2.26
N MET A 26 15.97 10.17 1.49
CA MET A 26 16.86 10.46 0.39
C MET A 26 18.22 10.55 1.07
N PHE A 27 19.19 9.68 0.71
CA PHE A 27 20.50 9.63 1.38
C PHE A 27 21.23 11.00 1.36
N SER A 28 20.63 12.00 0.70
CA SER A 28 20.94 13.42 0.64
C SER A 28 20.33 14.31 1.74
N GLY A 29 19.52 13.80 2.69
CA GLY A 29 18.88 14.64 3.73
C GLY A 29 17.80 15.60 3.22
N ALA A 30 17.41 15.47 1.94
CA ALA A 30 16.33 16.26 1.36
C ALA A 30 14.98 15.77 1.92
N LYS A 31 14.28 16.64 2.66
CA LYS A 31 12.90 16.39 3.06
C LYS A 31 12.06 16.21 1.80
N PRO A 32 11.15 15.22 1.73
CA PRO A 32 10.18 15.17 0.65
C PRO A 32 9.44 16.52 0.60
N PRO A 33 9.13 17.05 -0.60
CA PRO A 33 8.46 18.33 -0.70
C PRO A 33 7.18 18.29 0.13
N SER A 34 6.93 19.30 0.95
CA SER A 34 5.79 19.40 1.88
C SER A 34 4.42 19.21 1.22
N SER A 35 4.38 19.25 -0.11
CA SER A 35 3.20 19.08 -0.96
C SER A 35 2.88 17.62 -1.32
N PHE A 36 3.77 16.67 -1.04
CA PHE A 36 3.49 15.24 -1.27
C PHE A 36 2.75 14.67 -0.07
N LYS A 37 1.42 14.54 -0.21
CA LYS A 37 0.59 13.80 0.72
C LYS A 37 0.95 12.31 0.63
N SER A 38 1.48 11.74 1.71
CA SER A 38 1.70 10.30 1.80
C SER A 38 0.37 9.60 2.03
N ILE A 39 0.06 8.61 1.20
CA ILE A 39 -1.14 7.78 1.34
C ILE A 39 -0.73 6.53 2.11
N HIS A 40 -1.40 6.29 3.23
CA HIS A 40 -1.15 5.09 4.01
C HIS A 40 -1.77 3.90 3.30
N THR A 41 -0.93 2.92 3.00
CA THR A 41 -1.36 1.67 2.39
C THR A 41 -0.98 0.48 3.28
N THR A 42 -1.89 -0.48 3.37
CA THR A 42 -1.59 -1.78 3.95
C THR A 42 -1.25 -2.75 2.83
N LYS A 43 -0.05 -3.34 2.88
CA LYS A 43 0.34 -4.43 1.97
C LYS A 43 0.12 -5.79 2.60
N TYR A 44 -0.32 -6.74 1.80
CA TYR A 44 -0.27 -8.15 2.13
C TYR A 44 0.53 -8.91 1.08
N CYS A 45 1.29 -9.91 1.50
CA CYS A 45 2.10 -10.75 0.63
C CYS A 45 1.87 -12.22 0.97
N CYS A 46 1.59 -13.03 -0.04
CA CYS A 46 1.57 -14.48 0.08
C CYS A 46 2.99 -15.03 0.00
N THR A 47 3.41 -15.77 1.03
CA THR A 47 4.77 -16.32 1.12
C THR A 47 5.01 -17.52 0.21
N ILE A 48 3.93 -18.14 -0.30
CA ILE A 48 4.00 -19.34 -1.16
C ILE A 48 4.15 -19.00 -2.64
N CYS A 49 3.36 -18.05 -3.15
CA CYS A 49 3.38 -17.71 -4.58
C CYS A 49 3.91 -16.30 -4.87
N GLY A 50 4.22 -15.52 -3.83
CA GLY A 50 4.70 -14.14 -3.97
C GLY A 50 3.63 -13.13 -4.42
N TYR A 51 2.35 -13.52 -4.46
CA TYR A 51 1.27 -12.58 -4.77
C TYR A 51 1.20 -11.48 -3.71
N MET A 52 1.22 -10.23 -4.17
CA MET A 52 1.11 -9.05 -3.33
C MET A 52 -0.15 -8.25 -3.66
N GLU A 53 -0.73 -7.69 -2.62
CA GLU A 53 -1.93 -6.86 -2.70
C GLU A 53 -1.71 -5.62 -1.82
N GLU A 54 -2.08 -4.42 -2.31
CA GLU A 54 -1.93 -3.14 -1.60
C GLU A 54 -3.25 -2.34 -1.49
N TRP A 55 -3.63 -2.00 -0.25
CA TRP A 55 -4.93 -1.45 0.12
C TRP A 55 -4.72 -0.03 0.64
N ALA A 56 -5.34 0.97 0.04
CA ALA A 56 -5.39 2.31 0.62
C ALA A 56 -6.36 2.30 1.82
N ASP A 57 -5.84 2.66 2.99
CA ASP A 57 -6.58 2.53 4.25
C ASP A 57 -7.59 3.68 4.46
N ASP A 58 -7.29 4.88 3.96
CA ASP A 58 -8.12 6.07 4.17
C ASP A 58 -9.11 6.32 3.01
N PRO A 59 -10.43 6.34 3.27
CA PRO A 59 -11.43 6.55 2.23
C PRO A 59 -11.44 8.01 1.71
N LYS A 60 -10.95 8.99 2.46
CA LYS A 60 -10.82 10.38 1.97
C LYS A 60 -9.69 10.48 0.95
N ASP A 61 -8.58 9.77 1.17
CA ASP A 61 -7.50 9.69 0.18
C ASP A 61 -8.01 9.09 -1.13
N LEU A 62 -8.87 8.07 -1.08
CA LEU A 62 -9.51 7.51 -2.28
C LEU A 62 -10.41 8.53 -3.00
N GLN A 63 -11.17 9.34 -2.26
CA GLN A 63 -11.97 10.42 -2.87
C GLN A 63 -11.11 11.53 -3.46
N ASP A 64 -10.02 11.92 -2.79
CA ASP A 64 -9.06 12.90 -3.32
C ASP A 64 -8.41 12.38 -4.60
N LEU A 65 -8.03 11.09 -4.64
CA LEU A 65 -7.51 10.42 -5.83
C LEU A 65 -8.55 10.41 -6.96
N LEU A 66 -9.81 10.08 -6.67
CA LEU A 66 -10.88 10.10 -7.67
C LEU A 66 -11.14 11.51 -8.20
N LYS A 67 -11.12 12.55 -7.35
CA LYS A 67 -11.28 13.95 -7.81
C LYS A 67 -10.11 14.42 -8.67
N LYS A 68 -8.90 13.94 -8.38
CA LYS A 68 -7.67 14.41 -9.05
C LYS A 68 -7.34 13.63 -10.32
N TYR A 69 -7.65 12.32 -10.35
CA TYR A 69 -7.26 11.39 -11.41
C TYR A 69 -8.43 10.57 -11.98
N GLY A 70 -9.62 10.68 -11.41
CA GLY A 70 -10.82 10.05 -11.96
C GLY A 70 -11.27 10.72 -13.25
N PHE A 71 -11.83 9.91 -14.15
CA PHE A 71 -12.44 10.35 -15.40
C PHE A 71 -13.92 10.65 -15.19
#